data_AF-A0A9W9VEB9-F1
#
_entry.id   AF-A0A9W9VEB9-F1
#
_cell.length_a   1.000
_cell.length_b   1.000
_cell.length_c   1.000
_cell.angle_alpha   90.00
_cell.angle_beta   90.00
_cell.angle_gamma   90.00
#
_symmetry.space_group_name_H-M   'P 1'
#
loop_
_entity.id
_entity.type
_entity.pdbx_description
1 polymer ?
#
loop_
_entity_poly.entity_id
_entity_poly.type
_entity_poly.pdbx_seq_one_letter_code
_entity_poly.pdbx_strand_id
1 'polypeptide(L)' 'MTTVPDLLVAPDYNISFELGKNPDGELIWTTGPRFRRIVMEKGQYCFCWQRPPHSQLLNKARRALQ' A
#
# COMPACT_ATOMS: atom_id res chain seq x y z
N MET A 1 -11.84 -12.16 -30.46
CA MET A 1 -10.51 -12.09 -29.81
C MET A 1 -10.64 -11.10 -28.66
N THR A 2 -10.84 -11.60 -27.45
CA THR A 2 -10.95 -10.78 -26.25
C THR A 2 -9.56 -10.43 -25.75
N THR A 3 -9.10 -9.21 -26.03
CA THR A 3 -7.88 -8.65 -25.44
C THR A 3 -8.08 -8.58 -23.93
N VAL A 4 -7.38 -9.44 -23.20
CA VAL A 4 -7.20 -9.27 -21.76
C VAL A 4 -6.44 -7.96 -21.60
N PRO A 5 -6.96 -6.95 -20.87
CA PRO A 5 -6.20 -5.74 -20.66
C PRO A 5 -4.91 -6.15 -19.95
N ASP A 6 -3.78 -5.74 -20.51
CA ASP A 6 -2.46 -5.87 -19.89
C ASP A 6 -2.65 -5.62 -18.39
N LEU A 7 -2.21 -6.58 -17.57
CA LEU A 7 -2.20 -6.42 -16.13
C LEU A 7 -1.75 -4.98 -15.86
N LEU A 8 -2.56 -4.20 -15.15
CA LEU A 8 -2.12 -2.95 -14.56
C LEU A 8 -0.97 -3.32 -13.61
N VAL A 9 0.24 -3.47 -14.16
CA VAL A 9 1.48 -3.46 -13.39
C VAL A 9 1.44 -2.10 -12.76
N ALA A 10 0.93 -2.05 -11.53
CA ALA A 10 0.60 -0.80 -10.88
C ALA A 10 1.84 0.11 -10.98
N PRO A 11 1.77 1.20 -11.78
CA PRO A 11 2.96 1.98 -12.13
C PRO A 11 3.60 2.59 -10.88
N ASP A 12 2.84 2.69 -9.80
CA ASP A 12 3.26 3.25 -8.52
C ASP A 12 4.36 2.46 -7.80
N TYR A 13 4.55 1.16 -8.10
CA TYR A 13 5.59 0.35 -7.43
C TYR A 13 6.93 0.35 -8.15
N ASN A 14 7.00 0.82 -9.40
CA ASN A 14 8.24 0.78 -10.19
C ASN A 14 9.04 2.10 -10.12
N ILE A 15 8.56 3.08 -9.37
CA ILE A 15 9.21 4.37 -9.19
C ILE A 15 10.10 4.29 -7.95
N SER A 16 11.42 4.44 -8.15
CA SER A 16 12.39 4.50 -7.07
C SER A 16 12.08 5.65 -6.12
N PHE A 17 12.26 5.42 -4.83
CA PHE A 17 12.10 6.43 -3.80
C PHE A 17 13.28 6.42 -2.84
N GLU A 18 13.54 7.57 -2.22
CA GLU A 18 14.54 7.70 -1.17
C GLU A 18 14.05 6.97 0.10
N LEU A 19 14.81 5.96 0.52
CA LEU A 19 14.57 5.20 1.75
C LEU A 19 15.17 5.89 2.98
N GLY A 20 16.29 6.59 2.79
CA GLY A 20 17.03 7.26 3.85
C GLY A 20 18.48 7.50 3.46
N LYS A 21 19.35 7.72 4.46
CA LYS A 21 20.80 7.87 4.27
C LYS A 21 21.56 6.72 4.92
N ASN A 22 22.67 6.30 4.30
CA ASN A 22 23.63 5.40 4.94
C ASN A 22 24.46 6.17 6.00
N PRO A 23 25.27 5.48 6.82
CA PRO A 23 26.13 6.14 7.82
C PRO A 23 27.11 7.17 7.22
N ASP A 24 27.49 6.99 5.96
CA ASP A 24 28.37 7.89 5.21
C ASP A 24 27.63 9.12 4.64
N GLY A 25 26.31 9.20 4.83
CA GLY A 25 25.47 10.31 4.41
C GLY A 25 24.95 10.25 2.98
N GLU A 26 25.26 9.18 2.24
CA GLU A 26 24.77 8.93 0.89
C GLU A 26 23.31 8.49 0.90
N LEU A 27 22.57 8.91 -0.13
CA LEU A 27 21.15 8.58 -0.27
C LEU A 27 20.97 7.13 -0.72
N ILE A 28 20.17 6.38 0.05
CA ILE A 28 19.75 5.03 -0.31
C ILE A 28 18.45 5.12 -1.09
N TRP A 29 18.48 4.62 -2.33
CA TRP A 29 17.33 4.51 -3.22
C TRP A 29 16.82 3.08 -3.27
N THR A 30 15.50 2.89 -3.31
CA THR A 30 14.90 1.57 -3.43
C THR A 30 13.64 1.60 -4.29
N THR A 31 13.25 0.44 -4.81
CA THR A 31 12.06 0.23 -5.64
C THR A 31 11.24 -0.90 -5.03
N GLY A 32 9.91 -0.78 -5.01
CA GLY A 32 9.02 -1.78 -4.44
C GLY A 32 8.01 -1.22 -3.42
N PRO A 33 7.49 -2.06 -2.50
CA PRO A 33 6.47 -1.65 -1.54
C PRO A 33 6.93 -0.49 -0.67
N ARG A 34 6.16 0.60 -0.66
CA ARG A 34 6.40 1.73 0.24
C ARG A 34 5.69 1.50 1.56
N PHE A 35 6.43 1.55 2.65
CA PHE A 35 5.81 1.60 3.97
C PHE A 35 4.98 2.87 4.10
N ARG A 36 3.84 2.78 4.80
CA ARG A 36 2.93 3.90 5.03
C ARG A 36 3.66 5.15 5.54
N ARG A 37 4.64 4.99 6.42
CA ARG A 37 5.46 6.11 6.93
C ARG A 37 6.13 6.89 5.81
N ILE A 38 6.76 6.20 4.87
CA ILE A 38 7.47 6.81 3.73
C ILE A 38 6.49 7.49 2.79
N VAL A 39 5.34 6.86 2.52
CA VAL A 39 4.28 7.45 1.70
C VAL A 39 3.78 8.76 2.32
N MET A 40 3.55 8.77 3.64
CA MET A 40 3.15 9.98 4.38
C MET A 40 4.24 11.06 4.39
N GLU A 41 5.50 10.71 4.66
CA GLU A 41 6.63 11.64 4.64
C GLU A 41 6.86 12.29 3.27
N LYS A 42 6.64 11.53 2.19
CA LYS A 42 6.79 12.00 0.81
C LYS A 42 5.53 12.66 0.26
N GLY A 43 4.47 12.84 1.06
CA GLY A 43 3.21 13.46 0.64
C GLY A 43 2.45 12.67 -0.43
N GLN A 44 2.75 11.38 -0.56
CA GLN A 44 2.11 10.50 -1.52
C GLN A 44 0.79 9.95 -0.95
N TYR A 45 -0.14 9.59 -1.82
CA TYR A 45 -1.44 9.06 -1.42
C TYR A 45 -1.33 7.60 -0.96
N CYS A 46 -1.87 7.29 0.23
CA CYS A 46 -1.99 5.92 0.76
C CYS A 46 -3.44 5.64 1.15
N PHE A 47 -4.04 4.59 0.58
CA PHE A 47 -5.30 4.07 1.08
C PHE A 47 -5.04 3.24 2.35
N CYS A 48 -5.39 3.79 3.51
CA CYS A 48 -5.25 3.11 4.79
C CYS A 48 -6.40 2.12 4.99
N TRP A 49 -6.28 0.90 4.43
CA TRP A 49 -7.24 -0.17 4.71
C TRP A 49 -7.18 -0.55 6.18
N GLN A 50 -8.15 -0.09 6.96
CA GLN A 50 -8.35 -0.52 8.33
C GLN A 50 -9.26 -1.74 8.34
N ARG A 51 -8.85 -2.80 9.04
CA ARG A 51 -9.78 -3.90 9.32
C ARG A 51 -10.95 -3.31 10.13
N PRO A 52 -12.22 -3.51 9.71
CA PRO A 52 -13.35 -3.01 10.48
C PRO A 52 -13.31 -3.59 11.90
N PRO A 53 -13.80 -2.85 12.90
CA PRO A 53 -13.82 -3.30 14.28
C PRO A 53 -14.39 -4.71 14.41
N HIS A 54 -13.79 -5.53 15.27
CA HIS A 54 -14.21 -6.93 15.45
C HIS A 54 -15.70 -7.04 15.83
N SER A 55 -16.23 -6.07 16.57
CA SER A 55 -17.65 -5.96 16.91
C SER A 55 -18.56 -5.79 15.68
N GLN A 56 -18.13 -5.04 14.66
CA GLN A 56 -18.87 -4.93 13.39
C GLN A 56 -18.84 -6.24 12.62
N LEU A 57 -17.70 -6.94 12.61
CA LEU A 57 -17.59 -8.26 11.98
C LEU A 57 -18.50 -9.29 12.67
N LEU A 58 -18.52 -9.31 14.00
CA LEU A 58 -19.38 -10.19 14.80
C LEU A 58 -20.87 -9.93 14.53
N ASN A 59 -21.27 -8.65 14.50
CA ASN A 59 -22.65 -8.27 14.19
C ASN A 59 -23.05 -8.64 12.75
N LYS A 60 -22.12 -8.53 11.79
CA LYS A 60 -22.35 -8.94 10.39
C LYS A 60 -22.53 -10.45 10.28
N ALA A 61 -21.68 -11.23 10.95
CA ALA A 61 -21.78 -12.68 11.00
C ALA A 61 -23.11 -13.13 11.65
N ARG A 62 -23.51 -12.50 12.76
CA ARG A 62 -24.79 -12.79 13.43
C ARG A 62 -26.01 -12.51 12.55
N ARG A 63 -25.99 -11.41 11.77
CA ARG A 63 -27.06 -11.08 10.83
C ARG A 63 -27.12 -12.00 9.60
N ALA A 64 -25.99 -12.60 9.20
CA ALA A 64 -25.93 -13.51 8.06
C ALA A 64 -26.40 -14.94 8.40
N LEU A 65 -26.57 -15.24 9.70
CA LEU A 65 -27.05 -16.52 10.21
C LEU A 65 -28.54 -16.49 10.59
N GLN A 66 -29.24 -15.37 10.36
CA GLN A 66 -30.69 -15.21 10.47
C GLN A 66 -31.31 -15.23 9.08
#